data_AF-A0A1T4W5H8-F1
#
_entry.id   AF-A0A1T4W5H8-F1
#
_cell.length_a   1.000
_cell.length_b   1.000
_cell.length_c   1.000
_cell.angle_alpha   90.00
_cell.angle_beta   90.00
_cell.angle_gamma   90.00
#
_symmetry.space_group_name_H-M   'P 1'
#
loop_
_entity.id
_entity.type
_entity.pdbx_description
1 polymer ?
#
loop_
_entity_poly.entity_id
_entity_poly.type
_entity_poly.pdbx_seq_one_letter_code
_entity_poly.pdbx_strand_id
1 'polypeptide(L)'
;MRNNKIIRKILCLIMIFVLSVNVSASETVNVKINKKTNTAIVSGKGAMAKKMTYAGNKKIKKVIIKNKVTSISAGAFKNCNKLKSVKFGKKVKKIGRFAFAGTQIRKLTLPKSVKNIGIGAFQTKKSIKTVKMPGKIKTKTVLDYEKPLVISNADNISFTTNLNLDTLLYVNAKNYKVSDKDKNYSSEDGVVYSKDGKKAVRLPNREKVEISSKCEEFDVFSYMYAYFYGDDYYEFECDKVKEIVIPKSVTKVTDGCDTGKLYYDYGMYKDKANIEKIEIKNLELDESSLEKLESVFANGCEVEKTETSIILKKK
;
A
#
# COMPACT_ATOMS: atom_id res chain seq x y z
N MET A 1 68.68 -27.97 22.82
CA MET A 1 68.24 -27.03 21.74
C MET A 1 66.95 -27.40 20.99
N ARG A 2 66.30 -28.57 21.22
CA ARG A 2 65.09 -28.99 20.47
C ARG A 2 63.74 -28.49 21.03
N ASN A 3 63.66 -28.13 22.32
CA ASN A 3 62.38 -27.71 22.97
C ASN A 3 61.93 -26.27 22.65
N ASN A 4 62.84 -25.32 22.36
CA ASN A 4 62.46 -23.93 22.12
C ASN A 4 61.81 -23.66 20.75
N LYS A 5 62.05 -24.51 19.74
CA LYS A 5 61.42 -24.38 18.41
C LYS A 5 59.96 -24.85 18.42
N ILE A 6 59.61 -25.84 19.23
CA ILE A 6 58.25 -26.37 19.36
C ILE A 6 57.41 -25.38 20.18
N ILE A 7 57.95 -24.85 21.28
CA ILE A 7 57.26 -23.84 22.10
C ILE A 7 57.01 -22.55 21.30
N ARG A 8 57.98 -22.06 20.50
CA ARG A 8 57.75 -20.91 19.60
C ARG A 8 56.72 -21.17 18.51
N LYS A 9 56.66 -22.38 17.94
CA LYS A 9 55.62 -22.74 16.95
C LYS A 9 54.23 -22.85 17.58
N ILE A 10 54.13 -23.37 18.80
CA ILE A 10 52.88 -23.46 19.55
C ILE A 10 52.43 -22.07 20.01
N LEU A 11 53.33 -21.20 20.50
CA LEU A 11 53.01 -19.80 20.84
C LEU A 11 52.55 -19.00 19.61
N CYS A 12 53.15 -19.25 18.44
CA CYS A 12 52.79 -18.58 17.19
C CYS A 12 51.45 -19.10 16.62
N LEU A 13 51.17 -20.41 16.73
CA LEU A 13 49.84 -20.96 16.40
C LEU A 13 48.75 -20.43 17.35
N ILE A 14 49.03 -20.32 18.65
CA ILE A 14 48.09 -19.78 19.64
C ILE A 14 47.87 -18.28 19.41
N MET A 15 48.91 -17.49 19.06
CA MET A 15 48.74 -16.09 18.69
C MET A 15 47.94 -15.90 17.39
N ILE A 16 48.07 -16.79 16.41
CA ILE A 16 47.27 -16.75 15.18
C ILE A 16 45.82 -17.14 15.47
N PHE A 17 45.57 -18.08 16.40
CA PHE A 17 44.22 -18.47 16.80
C PHE A 17 43.49 -17.38 17.60
N VAL A 18 44.23 -16.63 18.42
CA VAL A 18 43.69 -15.50 19.22
C VAL A 18 43.44 -14.25 18.36
N LEU A 19 44.09 -14.11 17.20
CA LEU A 19 43.83 -13.03 16.23
C LEU A 19 42.66 -13.32 15.25
N SER A 20 42.10 -14.54 15.27
CA SER A 20 40.92 -14.89 14.47
C SER A 20 39.63 -15.04 15.27
N VAL A 21 39.62 -14.68 16.55
CA VAL A 21 38.36 -14.30 17.22
C VAL A 21 38.00 -12.91 16.69
N ASN A 22 37.57 -12.88 15.42
CA ASN A 22 36.54 -11.95 15.00
C ASN A 22 35.42 -12.14 16.02
N VAL A 23 35.39 -11.28 17.03
CA VAL A 23 34.20 -11.01 17.82
C VAL A 23 33.16 -10.70 16.77
N SER A 24 32.33 -11.72 16.45
CA SER A 24 31.26 -11.58 15.50
C SER A 24 30.39 -10.48 16.09
N ALA A 25 30.49 -9.30 15.49
CA ALA A 25 29.69 -8.16 15.89
C ALA A 25 28.23 -8.57 15.67
N SER A 26 27.60 -9.09 16.72
CA SER A 26 26.20 -9.51 16.83
C SER A 26 25.58 -9.85 15.46
N GLU A 27 25.54 -11.14 15.11
CA GLU A 27 24.78 -11.59 13.93
C GLU A 27 23.31 -11.15 14.01
N THR A 28 22.81 -10.88 15.22
CA THR A 28 21.45 -10.42 15.49
C THR A 28 21.23 -8.94 15.17
N VAL A 29 19.97 -8.60 14.86
CA VAL A 29 19.63 -7.21 14.58
C VAL A 29 19.76 -6.35 15.84
N ASN A 30 20.40 -5.19 15.72
CA ASN A 30 20.57 -4.18 16.75
C ASN A 30 20.22 -2.78 16.22
N VAL A 31 19.92 -1.84 17.11
CA VAL A 31 19.63 -0.45 16.75
C VAL A 31 20.51 0.51 17.54
N LYS A 32 21.24 1.37 16.82
CA LYS A 32 22.04 2.45 17.41
C LYS A 32 21.44 3.80 17.04
N ILE A 33 21.28 4.70 18.02
CA ILE A 33 20.76 6.06 17.79
C ILE A 33 21.92 7.05 17.80
N ASN A 34 22.17 7.69 16.66
CA ASN A 34 23.07 8.84 16.60
C ASN A 34 22.34 10.08 17.17
N LYS A 35 22.74 10.51 18.37
CA LYS A 35 22.11 11.64 19.09
C LYS A 35 22.31 12.98 18.39
N LYS A 36 23.45 13.21 17.72
CA LYS A 36 23.73 14.46 16.98
C LYS A 36 22.78 14.63 15.79
N THR A 37 22.56 13.56 15.03
CA THR A 37 21.70 13.60 13.83
C THR A 37 20.27 13.13 14.07
N ASN A 38 19.97 12.65 15.28
CA ASN A 38 18.71 11.99 15.63
C ASN A 38 18.31 10.86 14.66
N THR A 39 19.30 10.07 14.23
CA THR A 39 19.12 8.96 13.29
C THR A 39 19.23 7.62 14.00
N ALA A 40 18.18 6.79 13.90
CA ALA A 40 18.24 5.39 14.30
C ALA A 40 18.79 4.54 13.15
N ILE A 41 19.84 3.76 13.42
CA ILE A 41 20.47 2.85 12.49
C ILE A 41 20.17 1.43 12.95
N VAL A 42 19.37 0.70 12.16
CA VAL A 42 19.04 -0.71 12.36
C VAL A 42 20.02 -1.55 11.53
N SER A 43 20.89 -2.30 12.18
CA SER A 43 21.97 -3.10 11.60
C SER A 43 21.98 -4.54 12.14
N GLY A 44 22.83 -5.40 11.60
CA GLY A 44 22.83 -6.85 11.89
C GLY A 44 22.13 -7.66 10.80
N LYS A 45 22.00 -8.97 11.01
CA LYS A 45 21.44 -9.94 10.06
C LYS A 45 20.14 -10.53 10.61
N GLY A 46 19.16 -10.73 9.73
CA GLY A 46 17.90 -11.37 10.10
C GLY A 46 16.83 -10.41 10.61
N ALA A 47 15.94 -10.91 11.47
CA ALA A 47 14.76 -10.17 11.91
C ALA A 47 15.04 -9.31 13.15
N MET A 48 14.43 -8.12 13.22
CA MET A 48 14.30 -7.41 14.50
C MET A 48 13.53 -8.29 15.50
N ALA A 49 14.03 -8.39 16.73
CA ALA A 49 13.36 -9.14 17.79
C ALA A 49 11.97 -8.54 18.10
N LYS A 50 11.00 -9.38 18.47
CA LYS A 50 9.59 -8.96 18.70
C LYS A 50 9.47 -7.80 19.70
N LYS A 51 10.25 -7.84 20.79
CA LYS A 51 10.26 -6.81 21.86
C LYS A 51 11.10 -5.58 21.53
N MET A 52 11.79 -5.56 20.39
CA MET A 52 12.64 -4.43 19.98
C MET A 52 11.77 -3.29 19.46
N THR A 53 11.47 -2.32 20.32
CA THR A 53 10.63 -1.16 20.02
C THR A 53 11.27 0.14 20.48
N TYR A 54 11.04 1.19 19.69
CA TYR A 54 11.42 2.58 19.95
C TYR A 54 10.18 3.47 19.89
N ALA A 55 9.01 2.89 20.18
CA ALA A 55 7.75 3.59 20.12
C ALA A 55 7.75 4.85 21.01
N GLY A 56 7.09 5.92 20.54
CA GLY A 56 6.97 7.18 21.25
C GLY A 56 8.26 8.03 21.30
N ASN A 57 9.36 7.60 20.67
CA ASN A 57 10.59 8.37 20.70
C ASN A 57 10.41 9.74 20.01
N LYS A 58 10.44 10.81 20.82
CA LYS A 58 10.21 12.20 20.39
C LYS A 58 11.42 12.86 19.71
N LYS A 59 12.57 12.18 19.63
CA LYS A 59 13.81 12.72 19.05
C LYS A 59 14.10 12.16 17.67
N ILE A 60 13.87 10.88 17.41
CA ILE A 60 14.20 10.22 16.14
C ILE A 60 13.55 10.96 14.95
N LYS A 61 14.39 11.48 14.05
CA LYS A 61 13.98 12.17 12.82
C LYS A 61 14.13 11.30 11.57
N LYS A 62 15.02 10.31 11.64
CA LYS A 62 15.38 9.44 10.51
C LYS A 62 15.65 8.02 10.97
N VAL A 63 15.24 7.04 10.16
CA VAL A 63 15.56 5.62 10.35
C VAL A 63 16.33 5.12 9.13
N ILE A 64 17.40 4.37 9.35
CA ILE A 64 18.17 3.68 8.31
C ILE A 64 18.19 2.19 8.65
N ILE A 65 17.53 1.37 7.84
CA ILE A 65 17.58 -0.09 7.91
C ILE A 65 18.68 -0.59 6.96
N LYS A 66 19.65 -1.34 7.47
CA LYS A 66 20.77 -1.87 6.67
C LYS A 66 20.39 -3.14 5.90
N ASN A 67 21.20 -3.47 4.89
CA ASN A 67 20.87 -4.46 3.86
C ASN A 67 20.64 -5.90 4.34
N LYS A 68 21.18 -6.32 5.49
CA LYS A 68 21.05 -7.71 5.98
C LYS A 68 19.84 -7.92 6.91
N VAL A 69 19.12 -6.84 7.26
CA VAL A 69 17.88 -6.91 8.04
C VAL A 69 16.75 -7.42 7.14
N THR A 70 16.03 -8.44 7.62
CA THR A 70 14.96 -9.11 6.86
C THR A 70 13.56 -8.74 7.35
N SER A 71 13.41 -8.29 8.60
CA SER A 71 12.11 -7.93 9.17
C SER A 71 12.19 -6.77 10.15
N ILE A 72 11.17 -5.91 10.13
CA ILE A 72 10.92 -4.86 11.13
C ILE A 72 9.84 -5.35 12.10
N SER A 73 10.10 -5.25 13.40
CA SER A 73 9.17 -5.68 14.46
C SER A 73 7.88 -4.86 14.47
N ALA A 74 6.82 -5.42 15.06
CA ALA A 74 5.57 -4.69 15.26
C ALA A 74 5.81 -3.48 16.18
N GLY A 75 5.22 -2.33 15.82
CA GLY A 75 5.35 -1.09 16.58
C GLY A 75 6.75 -0.49 16.68
N ALA A 76 7.75 -1.00 15.92
CA ALA A 76 9.17 -0.66 16.07
C ALA A 76 9.46 0.84 16.22
N PHE A 77 8.76 1.70 15.46
CA PHE A 77 8.87 3.15 15.49
C PHE A 77 7.50 3.83 15.59
N LYS A 78 6.50 3.15 16.17
CA LYS A 78 5.14 3.70 16.39
C LYS A 78 5.23 5.01 17.17
N ASN A 79 4.46 6.03 16.79
CA ASN A 79 4.40 7.33 17.45
C ASN A 79 5.75 8.08 17.58
N CYS A 80 6.77 7.73 16.78
CA CYS A 80 7.95 8.57 16.59
C CYS A 80 7.55 9.83 15.80
N ASN A 81 6.91 10.78 16.47
CA ASN A 81 6.18 11.88 15.83
C ASN A 81 7.07 12.90 15.09
N LYS A 82 8.40 12.84 15.25
CA LYS A 82 9.37 13.64 14.48
C LYS A 82 10.03 12.85 13.34
N LEU A 83 9.73 11.56 13.18
CA LEU A 83 10.31 10.71 12.14
C LEU A 83 9.73 11.09 10.77
N LYS A 84 10.59 11.66 9.91
CA LYS A 84 10.23 12.15 8.57
C LYS A 84 10.74 11.29 7.42
N SER A 85 11.75 10.45 7.67
CA SER A 85 12.41 9.65 6.63
C SER A 85 12.81 8.26 7.14
N VAL A 86 12.51 7.24 6.35
CA VAL A 86 13.02 5.88 6.52
C VAL A 86 13.75 5.48 5.24
N LYS A 87 14.91 4.86 5.37
CA LYS A 87 15.64 4.22 4.27
C LYS A 87 15.69 2.71 4.53
N PHE A 88 15.16 1.91 3.61
CA PHE A 88 15.12 0.46 3.75
C PHE A 88 16.32 -0.22 3.07
N GLY A 89 16.82 -1.28 3.71
CA GLY A 89 17.82 -2.16 3.12
C GLY A 89 17.19 -3.15 2.13
N LYS A 90 17.99 -3.65 1.19
CA LYS A 90 17.50 -4.45 0.05
C LYS A 90 16.87 -5.81 0.40
N LYS A 91 17.05 -6.34 1.62
CA LYS A 91 16.56 -7.67 2.02
C LYS A 91 15.34 -7.65 2.95
N VAL A 92 14.75 -6.48 3.22
CA VAL A 92 13.56 -6.39 4.08
C VAL A 92 12.38 -7.07 3.39
N LYS A 93 11.86 -8.14 4.00
CA LYS A 93 10.73 -8.94 3.51
C LYS A 93 9.43 -8.66 4.27
N LYS A 94 9.54 -8.30 5.55
CA LYS A 94 8.38 -8.11 6.44
C LYS A 94 8.46 -6.79 7.21
N ILE A 95 7.35 -6.07 7.27
CA ILE A 95 7.17 -4.88 8.10
C ILE A 95 6.02 -5.17 9.07
N GLY A 96 6.28 -5.08 10.37
CA GLY A 96 5.29 -5.42 11.40
C GLY A 96 4.10 -4.46 11.47
N ARG A 97 3.02 -4.92 12.13
CA ARG A 97 1.82 -4.14 12.44
C ARG A 97 2.23 -2.82 13.14
N PHE A 98 1.67 -1.71 12.68
CA PHE A 98 1.93 -0.36 13.20
C PHE A 98 3.42 0.09 13.26
N ALA A 99 4.34 -0.55 12.52
CA ALA A 99 5.77 -0.31 12.67
C ALA A 99 6.19 1.16 12.51
N PHE A 100 5.50 1.95 11.68
CA PHE A 100 5.73 3.39 11.46
C PHE A 100 4.44 4.22 11.62
N ALA A 101 3.45 3.70 12.35
CA ALA A 101 2.21 4.42 12.63
C ALA A 101 2.50 5.71 13.45
N GLY A 102 1.74 6.78 13.21
CA GLY A 102 1.88 8.05 13.93
C GLY A 102 3.16 8.84 13.61
N THR A 103 3.89 8.48 12.55
CA THR A 103 5.08 9.20 12.08
C THR A 103 4.71 10.35 11.12
N GLN A 104 5.70 11.15 10.73
CA GLN A 104 5.56 12.25 9.76
C GLN A 104 6.23 11.93 8.41
N ILE A 105 6.34 10.65 8.06
CA ILE A 105 6.90 10.23 6.77
C ILE A 105 6.04 10.79 5.64
N ARG A 106 6.69 11.43 4.66
CA ARG A 106 6.03 12.01 3.46
C ARG A 106 6.48 11.41 2.15
N LYS A 107 7.61 10.70 2.13
CA LYS A 107 8.11 9.94 0.98
C LYS A 107 8.51 8.55 1.46
N LEU A 108 7.95 7.53 0.83
CA LEU A 108 8.20 6.13 1.18
C LEU A 108 8.72 5.38 -0.05
N THR A 109 9.78 4.61 0.13
CA THR A 109 10.30 3.72 -0.92
C THR A 109 10.57 2.37 -0.29
N LEU A 110 9.72 1.39 -0.59
CA LEU A 110 9.85 0.02 -0.15
C LEU A 110 10.69 -0.76 -1.16
N PRO A 111 11.64 -1.59 -0.72
CA PRO A 111 12.40 -2.43 -1.62
C PRO A 111 11.50 -3.52 -2.21
N LYS A 112 11.80 -3.98 -3.42
CA LYS A 112 11.06 -5.04 -4.12
C LYS A 112 10.95 -6.36 -3.34
N SER A 113 11.83 -6.56 -2.34
CA SER A 113 11.83 -7.72 -1.47
C SER A 113 10.68 -7.76 -0.45
N VAL A 114 10.00 -6.64 -0.20
CA VAL A 114 8.88 -6.58 0.77
C VAL A 114 7.73 -7.42 0.24
N LYS A 115 7.34 -8.42 1.02
CA LYS A 115 6.23 -9.33 0.71
C LYS A 115 5.06 -9.16 1.69
N ASN A 116 5.37 -8.80 2.94
CA ASN A 116 4.37 -8.72 4.01
C ASN A 116 4.43 -7.36 4.70
N ILE A 117 3.30 -6.66 4.76
CA ILE A 117 3.17 -5.40 5.49
C ILE A 117 2.02 -5.58 6.47
N GLY A 118 2.28 -5.33 7.75
CA GLY A 118 1.28 -5.42 8.79
C GLY A 118 0.30 -4.25 8.75
N ILE A 119 -0.89 -4.50 9.30
CA ILE A 119 -1.98 -3.55 9.48
C ILE A 119 -1.48 -2.20 10.02
N GLY A 120 -1.89 -1.10 9.38
CA GLY A 120 -1.57 0.27 9.79
C GLY A 120 -0.08 0.59 9.87
N ALA A 121 0.81 -0.21 9.27
CA ALA A 121 2.26 0.00 9.36
C ALA A 121 2.68 1.42 8.96
N PHE A 122 1.95 2.06 8.03
CA PHE A 122 2.20 3.41 7.55
C PHE A 122 1.01 4.36 7.74
N GLN A 123 0.21 4.19 8.80
CA GLN A 123 -0.82 5.17 9.18
C GLN A 123 -0.15 6.43 9.75
N THR A 124 0.31 7.33 8.86
CA THR A 124 1.03 8.55 9.21
C THR A 124 0.08 9.66 9.64
N LYS A 125 0.61 10.66 10.36
CA LYS A 125 -0.19 11.81 10.84
C LYS A 125 -0.78 12.69 9.73
N LYS A 126 -0.22 12.60 8.52
CA LYS A 126 -0.64 13.35 7.33
C LYS A 126 -0.45 12.42 6.13
N SER A 127 -1.14 12.68 5.02
CA SER A 127 -0.99 11.91 3.78
C SER A 127 0.47 11.80 3.33
N ILE A 128 0.85 10.62 2.84
CA ILE A 128 2.18 10.39 2.25
C ILE A 128 2.15 10.90 0.81
N LYS A 129 2.97 11.90 0.48
CA LYS A 129 2.99 12.51 -0.85
C LYS A 129 3.32 11.51 -1.97
N THR A 130 4.27 10.62 -1.71
CA THR A 130 4.72 9.63 -2.69
C THR A 130 5.12 8.32 -2.03
N VAL A 131 4.59 7.21 -2.56
CA VAL A 131 4.96 5.85 -2.19
C VAL A 131 5.46 5.13 -3.43
N LYS A 132 6.62 4.49 -3.35
CA LYS A 132 7.08 3.47 -4.29
C LYS A 132 7.08 2.12 -3.58
N MET A 133 6.33 1.15 -4.08
CA MET A 133 6.17 -0.16 -3.43
C MET A 133 6.12 -1.32 -4.44
N PRO A 134 6.38 -2.57 -4.04
CA PRO A 134 6.11 -3.72 -4.92
C PRO A 134 4.60 -3.86 -5.18
N GLY A 135 4.24 -4.35 -6.36
CA GLY A 135 2.85 -4.59 -6.77
C GLY A 135 2.22 -5.86 -6.20
N LYS A 136 2.98 -6.68 -5.47
CA LYS A 136 2.48 -7.89 -4.82
C LYS A 136 2.88 -7.91 -3.35
N ILE A 137 1.95 -7.53 -2.49
CA ILE A 137 2.08 -7.64 -1.03
C ILE A 137 0.95 -8.46 -0.44
N LYS A 138 1.18 -8.96 0.77
CA LYS A 138 0.17 -9.56 1.63
C LYS A 138 0.15 -8.83 2.96
N THR A 139 -1.00 -8.83 3.62
CA THR A 139 -1.12 -8.51 5.05
C THR A 139 -1.57 -9.78 5.77
N LYS A 140 -1.14 -9.94 7.03
CA LYS A 140 -1.67 -11.00 7.89
C LYS A 140 -2.80 -10.39 8.72
N THR A 141 -3.96 -10.99 8.62
CA THR A 141 -5.19 -10.63 9.33
C THR A 141 -5.58 -11.74 10.30
N VAL A 142 -6.55 -11.47 11.18
CA VAL A 142 -7.11 -12.52 12.04
C VAL A 142 -8.04 -13.38 11.20
N LEU A 143 -8.78 -12.76 10.27
CA LEU A 143 -9.72 -13.41 9.36
C LEU A 143 -9.33 -13.13 7.89
N ASP A 144 -9.50 -14.10 6.98
CA ASP A 144 -9.04 -13.97 5.57
C ASP A 144 -9.82 -12.91 4.76
N TYR A 145 -11.02 -12.56 5.22
CA TYR A 145 -11.88 -11.52 4.64
C TYR A 145 -11.52 -10.10 5.10
N GLU A 146 -10.70 -9.93 6.15
CA GLU A 146 -10.18 -8.62 6.55
C GLU A 146 -9.26 -8.06 5.46
N LYS A 147 -9.51 -6.83 4.98
CA LYS A 147 -8.64 -6.11 4.04
C LYS A 147 -8.17 -4.75 4.59
N PRO A 148 -7.47 -4.70 5.74
CA PRO A 148 -7.11 -3.46 6.39
C PRO A 148 -6.02 -2.71 5.62
N LEU A 149 -6.18 -1.39 5.53
CA LEU A 149 -5.21 -0.55 4.84
C LEU A 149 -3.84 -0.61 5.52
N VAL A 150 -2.82 -0.97 4.75
CA VAL A 150 -1.41 -0.89 5.18
C VAL A 150 -0.84 0.51 4.89
N ILE A 151 -1.41 1.19 3.89
CA ILE A 151 -1.18 2.60 3.56
C ILE A 151 -2.57 3.22 3.33
N SER A 152 -3.07 3.93 4.34
CA SER A 152 -4.45 4.43 4.34
C SER A 152 -4.65 5.78 3.66
N ASN A 153 -3.59 6.52 3.37
CA ASN A 153 -3.71 7.82 2.71
C ASN A 153 -2.38 8.23 2.04
N ALA A 154 -2.36 8.22 0.71
CA ALA A 154 -1.25 8.70 -0.09
C ALA A 154 -1.74 9.60 -1.24
N ASP A 155 -0.96 10.61 -1.62
CA ASP A 155 -1.27 11.37 -2.84
C ASP A 155 -0.93 10.55 -4.10
N ASN A 156 0.16 9.77 -4.06
CA ASN A 156 0.61 8.97 -5.20
C ASN A 156 1.22 7.64 -4.75
N ILE A 157 0.76 6.53 -5.35
CA ILE A 157 1.36 5.20 -5.20
C ILE A 157 1.85 4.72 -6.56
N SER A 158 3.14 4.36 -6.64
CA SER A 158 3.72 3.70 -7.82
C SER A 158 4.15 2.27 -7.50
N PHE A 159 3.63 1.31 -8.27
CA PHE A 159 4.00 -0.10 -8.17
C PHE A 159 5.24 -0.40 -9.01
N THR A 160 6.23 -1.06 -8.40
CA THR A 160 7.58 -1.26 -8.97
C THR A 160 7.83 -2.67 -9.53
N THR A 161 6.82 -3.52 -9.44
CA THR A 161 6.76 -4.91 -9.96
C THR A 161 5.33 -5.17 -10.43
N ASN A 162 5.09 -6.30 -11.08
CA ASN A 162 3.74 -6.72 -11.47
C ASN A 162 2.76 -6.61 -10.30
N LEU A 163 1.64 -5.97 -10.58
CA LEU A 163 0.53 -5.73 -9.69
C LEU A 163 -0.31 -7.01 -9.58
N ASN A 164 -0.67 -7.32 -8.34
CA ASN A 164 -1.70 -8.27 -8.00
C ASN A 164 -2.87 -7.47 -7.43
N LEU A 165 -4.09 -7.70 -7.93
CA LEU A 165 -5.26 -6.89 -7.58
C LEU A 165 -5.52 -6.82 -6.08
N ASP A 166 -5.27 -7.90 -5.32
CA ASP A 166 -5.43 -7.90 -3.85
C ASP A 166 -4.59 -6.81 -3.18
N THR A 167 -3.48 -6.39 -3.80
CA THR A 167 -2.66 -5.28 -3.29
C THR A 167 -3.42 -3.96 -3.27
N LEU A 168 -4.33 -3.72 -4.23
CA LEU A 168 -5.17 -2.52 -4.30
C LEU A 168 -6.18 -2.44 -3.15
N LEU A 169 -6.55 -3.59 -2.57
CA LEU A 169 -7.43 -3.66 -1.40
C LEU A 169 -6.75 -3.15 -0.13
N TYR A 170 -5.42 -3.14 -0.08
CA TYR A 170 -4.66 -2.74 1.11
C TYR A 170 -4.15 -1.29 1.05
N VAL A 171 -4.42 -0.55 -0.02
CA VAL A 171 -3.86 0.79 -0.23
C VAL A 171 -4.89 1.78 -0.76
N ASN A 172 -4.84 3.01 -0.25
CA ASN A 172 -5.66 4.12 -0.70
C ASN A 172 -4.78 5.28 -1.19
N ALA A 173 -5.03 5.74 -2.42
CA ALA A 173 -4.32 6.88 -2.99
C ALA A 173 -5.17 7.72 -3.94
N LYS A 174 -4.79 9.00 -4.04
CA LYS A 174 -5.37 9.92 -5.05
C LYS A 174 -4.90 9.61 -6.47
N ASN A 175 -3.80 8.89 -6.65
CA ASN A 175 -3.29 8.49 -7.95
C ASN A 175 -2.50 7.18 -7.85
N TYR A 176 -2.76 6.26 -8.78
CA TYR A 176 -1.99 5.04 -8.97
C TYR A 176 -1.13 5.11 -10.23
N LYS A 177 0.08 4.56 -10.13
CA LYS A 177 0.95 4.30 -11.28
C LYS A 177 1.38 2.85 -11.30
N VAL A 178 0.95 2.11 -12.31
CA VAL A 178 1.42 0.75 -12.59
C VAL A 178 2.76 0.83 -13.33
N SER A 179 3.61 -0.18 -13.13
CA SER A 179 4.89 -0.28 -13.84
C SER A 179 4.64 -0.52 -15.33
N ASP A 180 5.37 0.17 -16.22
CA ASP A 180 5.23 -0.05 -17.68
C ASP A 180 5.52 -1.51 -18.08
N LYS A 181 6.37 -2.19 -17.30
CA LYS A 181 6.72 -3.62 -17.46
C LYS A 181 5.68 -4.60 -16.90
N ASP A 182 4.58 -4.10 -16.32
CA ASP A 182 3.49 -4.95 -15.83
C ASP A 182 2.84 -5.67 -17.01
N LYS A 183 2.53 -6.96 -16.83
CA LYS A 183 1.98 -7.82 -17.88
C LYS A 183 0.46 -7.79 -17.95
N ASN A 184 -0.21 -7.43 -16.85
CA ASN A 184 -1.65 -7.62 -16.67
C ASN A 184 -2.41 -6.30 -16.54
N TYR A 185 -1.73 -5.24 -16.09
CA TYR A 185 -2.36 -3.97 -15.80
C TYR A 185 -1.58 -2.79 -16.37
N SER A 186 -2.29 -1.67 -16.50
CA SER A 186 -1.77 -0.38 -16.88
C SER A 186 -2.38 0.71 -15.98
N SER A 187 -1.93 1.96 -16.13
CA SER A 187 -2.57 3.09 -15.45
C SER A 187 -2.54 4.33 -16.32
N GLU A 188 -3.64 5.07 -16.33
CA GLU A 188 -3.81 6.34 -17.03
C GLU A 188 -4.54 7.30 -16.09
N ASP A 189 -4.02 8.53 -15.94
CA ASP A 189 -4.53 9.55 -15.00
C ASP A 189 -4.87 9.05 -13.58
N GLY A 190 -4.02 8.17 -13.04
CA GLY A 190 -4.19 7.64 -11.69
C GLY A 190 -5.20 6.50 -11.57
N VAL A 191 -5.97 6.18 -12.61
CA VAL A 191 -6.85 5.00 -12.70
C VAL A 191 -6.04 3.78 -13.13
N VAL A 192 -6.34 2.62 -12.56
CA VAL A 192 -5.74 1.34 -12.97
C VAL A 192 -6.70 0.64 -13.92
N TYR A 193 -6.15 0.16 -15.04
CA TYR A 193 -6.87 -0.59 -16.06
C TYR A 193 -6.27 -1.98 -16.26
N SER A 194 -7.00 -2.85 -16.96
CA SER A 194 -6.42 -4.00 -17.66
C SER A 194 -5.27 -3.57 -18.59
N LYS A 195 -4.42 -4.52 -19.00
CA LYS A 195 -3.21 -4.20 -19.78
C LYS A 195 -3.54 -3.52 -21.12
N ASP A 196 -4.64 -3.92 -21.75
CA ASP A 196 -5.16 -3.35 -22.99
C ASP A 196 -5.88 -2.00 -22.80
N GLY A 197 -6.12 -1.58 -21.56
CA GLY A 197 -6.84 -0.34 -21.24
C GLY A 197 -8.37 -0.45 -21.30
N LYS A 198 -8.92 -1.61 -21.66
CA LYS A 198 -10.35 -1.78 -21.95
C LYS A 198 -11.23 -1.90 -20.71
N LYS A 199 -10.69 -2.28 -19.55
CA LYS A 199 -11.45 -2.42 -18.30
C LYS A 199 -10.83 -1.59 -17.18
N ALA A 200 -11.61 -0.69 -16.59
CA ALA A 200 -11.22 0.01 -15.36
C ALA A 200 -11.32 -0.96 -14.16
N VAL A 201 -10.23 -1.12 -13.41
CA VAL A 201 -10.18 -2.06 -12.26
C VAL A 201 -9.97 -1.37 -10.92
N ARG A 202 -9.50 -0.13 -10.91
CA ARG A 202 -9.39 0.69 -9.69
C ARG A 202 -9.39 2.17 -9.99
N LEU A 203 -10.36 2.89 -9.45
CA LEU A 203 -10.42 4.35 -9.50
C LEU A 203 -9.60 4.94 -8.34
N PRO A 204 -8.91 6.08 -8.54
CA PRO A 204 -8.24 6.81 -7.47
C PRO A 204 -9.24 7.47 -6.50
N ASN A 205 -8.82 7.68 -5.24
CA ASN A 205 -9.64 8.33 -4.22
C ASN A 205 -9.49 9.87 -4.27
N ARG A 206 -10.10 10.50 -5.27
CA ARG A 206 -10.13 11.96 -5.49
C ARG A 206 -11.49 12.39 -6.03
N GLU A 207 -11.81 13.68 -5.90
CA GLU A 207 -13.15 14.26 -6.16
C GLU A 207 -13.74 13.90 -7.52
N LYS A 208 -12.98 14.14 -8.58
CA LYS A 208 -13.38 13.84 -9.95
C LYS A 208 -12.48 12.78 -10.56
N VAL A 209 -13.09 11.81 -11.23
CA VAL A 209 -12.39 10.79 -12.01
C VAL A 209 -12.95 10.74 -13.42
N GLU A 210 -12.07 10.96 -14.40
CA GLU A 210 -12.40 10.82 -15.81
C GLU A 210 -11.84 9.47 -16.30
N ILE A 211 -12.71 8.65 -16.88
CA ILE A 211 -12.34 7.34 -17.39
C ILE A 211 -11.79 7.49 -18.81
N SER A 212 -10.63 6.87 -19.06
CA SER A 212 -9.96 6.87 -20.37
C SER A 212 -10.90 6.45 -21.50
N SER A 213 -10.83 7.16 -22.63
CA SER A 213 -11.56 6.89 -23.87
C SER A 213 -11.24 5.55 -24.54
N LYS A 214 -10.27 4.78 -24.00
CA LYS A 214 -9.99 3.39 -24.39
C LYS A 214 -10.82 2.36 -23.61
N CYS A 215 -11.45 2.78 -22.52
CA CYS A 215 -12.23 1.90 -21.66
C CYS A 215 -13.53 1.50 -22.37
N GLU A 216 -13.80 0.19 -22.43
CA GLU A 216 -15.00 -0.40 -23.03
C GLU A 216 -15.92 -1.02 -21.96
N GLU A 217 -15.34 -1.49 -20.85
CA GLU A 217 -16.05 -2.07 -19.70
C GLU A 217 -15.75 -1.29 -18.41
N PHE A 218 -16.80 -0.76 -17.77
CA PHE A 218 -16.69 -0.05 -16.49
C PHE A 218 -17.27 -0.89 -15.35
N ASP A 219 -16.50 -1.10 -14.29
CA ASP A 219 -16.94 -1.85 -13.12
C ASP A 219 -17.33 -0.88 -11.99
N VAL A 220 -18.58 -0.92 -11.52
CA VAL A 220 -19.05 -0.01 -10.46
C VAL A 220 -18.38 -0.27 -9.09
N PHE A 221 -17.62 -1.34 -8.89
CA PHE A 221 -16.85 -1.54 -7.65
C PHE A 221 -15.39 -1.12 -7.74
N SER A 222 -14.98 -0.60 -8.89
CA SER A 222 -13.63 -0.08 -9.10
C SER A 222 -13.26 1.08 -8.15
N TYR A 223 -14.23 1.81 -7.60
CA TYR A 223 -14.00 2.89 -6.62
C TYR A 223 -14.10 2.46 -5.14
N MET A 224 -14.50 1.23 -4.79
CA MET A 224 -14.77 0.84 -3.39
C MET A 224 -13.52 0.60 -2.53
N TYR A 225 -13.37 1.32 -1.40
CA TYR A 225 -12.26 1.17 -0.45
C TYR A 225 -12.74 0.60 0.89
N ALA A 226 -12.15 -0.51 1.33
CA ALA A 226 -12.35 -1.00 2.70
C ALA A 226 -11.45 -0.23 3.69
N TYR A 227 -12.04 0.43 4.69
CA TYR A 227 -11.33 1.05 5.82
C TYR A 227 -11.50 0.23 7.11
N PHE A 228 -10.56 0.38 8.04
CA PHE A 228 -10.54 -0.36 9.32
C PHE A 228 -10.45 0.61 10.50
N TYR A 229 -11.40 0.53 11.43
CA TYR A 229 -11.48 1.36 12.64
C TYR A 229 -11.38 0.54 13.93
N GLY A 230 -10.28 -0.21 14.11
CA GLY A 230 -10.01 -0.87 15.39
C GLY A 230 -10.92 -2.07 15.69
N ASP A 231 -10.44 -2.90 16.63
CA ASP A 231 -10.98 -4.13 17.24
C ASP A 231 -12.37 -4.61 16.76
N ASP A 232 -12.46 -4.99 15.48
CA ASP A 232 -13.57 -5.73 14.84
C ASP A 232 -14.67 -4.93 14.11
N TYR A 233 -14.44 -3.62 13.82
CA TYR A 233 -15.39 -2.82 13.02
C TYR A 233 -14.85 -2.41 11.62
N TYR A 234 -15.66 -2.66 10.59
CA TYR A 234 -15.39 -2.28 9.19
C TYR A 234 -16.29 -1.12 8.79
N GLU A 235 -15.70 -0.07 8.22
CA GLU A 235 -16.45 0.87 7.39
C GLU A 235 -15.81 0.92 6.01
N PHE A 236 -16.61 0.80 4.97
CA PHE A 236 -16.18 1.20 3.63
C PHE A 236 -16.30 2.71 3.60
N GLU A 237 -15.23 3.41 3.26
CA GLU A 237 -15.28 4.85 3.02
C GLU A 237 -14.84 5.08 1.57
N CYS A 238 -15.78 5.52 0.75
CA CYS A 238 -15.49 6.15 -0.54
C CYS A 238 -15.87 7.62 -0.43
N ASP A 239 -15.33 8.26 0.60
CA ASP A 239 -15.67 9.59 1.06
C ASP A 239 -15.26 10.70 0.08
N LYS A 240 -14.37 10.41 -0.88
CA LYS A 240 -13.83 11.45 -1.79
C LYS A 240 -14.25 11.37 -3.23
N VAL A 241 -14.58 10.21 -3.79
CA VAL A 241 -15.03 10.17 -5.19
C VAL A 241 -16.45 10.70 -5.22
N LYS A 242 -16.64 11.83 -5.92
CA LYS A 242 -17.92 12.54 -6.03
C LYS A 242 -18.44 12.53 -7.45
N GLU A 243 -17.56 12.69 -8.43
CA GLU A 243 -17.92 12.75 -9.84
C GLU A 243 -17.13 11.73 -10.65
N ILE A 244 -17.83 10.97 -11.48
CA ILE A 244 -17.23 10.05 -12.46
C ILE A 244 -17.70 10.44 -13.85
N VAL A 245 -16.76 10.62 -14.78
CA VAL A 245 -17.06 10.83 -16.20
C VAL A 245 -16.71 9.56 -16.98
N ILE A 246 -17.74 8.94 -17.55
CA ILE A 246 -17.67 7.69 -18.33
C ILE A 246 -17.69 8.06 -19.82
N PRO A 247 -16.68 7.65 -20.63
CA PRO A 247 -16.56 8.03 -22.02
C PRO A 247 -17.53 7.24 -22.92
N LYS A 248 -17.70 7.72 -24.16
CA LYS A 248 -18.59 7.11 -25.15
C LYS A 248 -18.21 5.67 -25.49
N SER A 249 -16.93 5.33 -25.34
CA SER A 249 -16.40 3.99 -25.61
C SER A 249 -16.90 2.91 -24.66
N VAL A 250 -17.40 3.28 -23.47
CA VAL A 250 -17.95 2.30 -22.53
C VAL A 250 -19.32 1.85 -23.02
N THR A 251 -19.42 0.58 -23.36
CA THR A 251 -20.64 -0.07 -23.85
C THR A 251 -21.17 -1.10 -22.86
N LYS A 252 -20.45 -1.37 -21.78
CA LYS A 252 -20.82 -2.38 -20.78
C LYS A 252 -20.46 -1.92 -19.38
N VAL A 253 -21.41 -2.03 -18.45
CA VAL A 253 -21.19 -1.82 -17.02
C VAL A 253 -21.34 -3.14 -16.28
N THR A 254 -20.39 -3.44 -15.40
CA THR A 254 -20.40 -4.60 -14.50
C THR A 254 -20.43 -4.17 -13.04
N ASP A 255 -20.87 -5.06 -12.17
CA ASP A 255 -20.97 -4.83 -10.73
C ASP A 255 -20.10 -5.79 -9.93
N GLY A 256 -18.96 -6.24 -10.47
CA GLY A 256 -17.97 -7.05 -9.77
C GLY A 256 -18.41 -8.44 -9.28
N CYS A 257 -19.70 -8.73 -9.14
CA CYS A 257 -20.29 -10.03 -8.75
C CYS A 257 -19.83 -11.14 -9.71
N ASP A 258 -19.74 -10.81 -11.00
CA ASP A 258 -19.29 -11.71 -12.06
C ASP A 258 -17.79 -12.06 -12.00
N THR A 259 -16.99 -11.32 -11.23
CA THR A 259 -15.52 -11.48 -11.23
C THR A 259 -15.01 -12.43 -10.15
N GLY A 260 -15.87 -12.86 -9.22
CA GLY A 260 -15.54 -13.79 -8.13
C GLY A 260 -14.39 -13.34 -7.21
N LYS A 261 -13.97 -12.07 -7.27
CA LYS A 261 -12.74 -11.57 -6.65
C LYS A 261 -12.93 -10.37 -5.73
N LEU A 262 -14.12 -9.76 -5.71
CA LEU A 262 -14.48 -8.68 -4.80
C LEU A 262 -15.64 -9.19 -3.92
N TYR A 263 -15.27 -9.87 -2.84
CA TYR A 263 -16.15 -10.45 -1.82
C TYR A 263 -16.77 -9.37 -0.93
N TYR A 264 -17.54 -8.45 -1.51
CA TYR A 264 -18.29 -7.48 -0.72
C TYR A 264 -19.77 -7.67 -1.00
N ASP A 265 -20.52 -8.04 0.04
CA ASP A 265 -21.97 -8.05 0.00
C ASP A 265 -22.44 -6.59 -0.16
N TYR A 266 -22.79 -6.25 -1.40
CA TYR A 266 -23.11 -4.89 -1.85
C TYR A 266 -24.29 -4.28 -1.09
N GLY A 267 -25.23 -5.11 -0.62
CA GLY A 267 -26.42 -4.65 0.09
C GLY A 267 -26.11 -3.82 1.33
N MET A 268 -24.96 -4.05 1.97
CA MET A 268 -24.60 -3.38 3.22
C MET A 268 -23.91 -2.02 3.04
N TYR A 269 -23.49 -1.64 1.82
CA TYR A 269 -22.52 -0.54 1.64
C TYR A 269 -22.87 0.52 0.58
N LYS A 270 -24.05 0.44 -0.06
CA LYS A 270 -24.51 1.46 -1.03
C LYS A 270 -24.51 2.87 -0.43
N ASP A 271 -24.95 2.99 0.83
CA ASP A 271 -25.08 4.26 1.55
C ASP A 271 -23.73 4.91 1.92
N LYS A 272 -22.63 4.18 1.73
CA LYS A 272 -21.27 4.63 2.08
C LYS A 272 -20.51 5.25 0.91
N ALA A 273 -21.07 5.20 -0.31
CA ALA A 273 -20.50 5.88 -1.46
C ALA A 273 -20.88 7.37 -1.47
N ASN A 274 -19.90 8.27 -1.64
CA ASN A 274 -20.13 9.71 -1.72
C ASN A 274 -20.29 10.22 -3.16
N ILE A 275 -20.80 9.38 -4.06
CA ILE A 275 -21.00 9.73 -5.46
C ILE A 275 -22.17 10.72 -5.55
N GLU A 276 -21.88 11.91 -6.06
CA GLU A 276 -22.83 13.00 -6.27
C GLU A 276 -23.29 13.05 -7.74
N LYS A 277 -22.41 12.67 -8.68
CA LYS A 277 -22.68 12.75 -10.12
C LYS A 277 -21.97 11.65 -10.91
N ILE A 278 -22.67 11.05 -11.88
CA ILE A 278 -22.06 10.25 -12.95
C ILE A 278 -22.46 10.86 -14.28
N GLU A 279 -21.49 11.21 -15.11
CA GLU A 279 -21.71 11.73 -16.46
C GLU A 279 -21.33 10.66 -17.49
N ILE A 280 -22.29 10.22 -18.29
CA ILE A 280 -22.14 9.13 -19.25
C ILE A 280 -22.20 9.73 -20.66
N LYS A 281 -21.10 9.63 -21.40
CA LYS A 281 -20.99 10.14 -22.78
C LYS A 281 -21.58 9.21 -23.84
N ASN A 282 -21.90 7.96 -23.48
CA ASN A 282 -22.58 7.03 -24.37
C ASN A 282 -24.12 7.17 -24.19
N LEU A 283 -24.79 7.80 -25.15
CA LEU A 283 -26.25 7.98 -25.14
C LEU A 283 -27.02 6.68 -25.44
N GLU A 284 -26.33 5.66 -25.98
CA GLU A 284 -26.89 4.38 -26.37
C GLU A 284 -26.50 3.26 -25.39
N LEU A 285 -26.07 3.61 -24.17
CA LEU A 285 -25.75 2.63 -23.14
C LEU A 285 -27.00 1.79 -22.82
N ASP A 286 -26.84 0.47 -22.79
CA ASP A 286 -27.96 -0.45 -22.58
C ASP A 286 -28.61 -0.26 -21.20
N GLU A 287 -29.91 -0.59 -21.11
CA GLU A 287 -30.71 -0.40 -19.91
C GLU A 287 -30.12 -1.11 -18.69
N SER A 288 -29.63 -2.35 -18.85
CA SER A 288 -29.02 -3.11 -17.76
C SER A 288 -27.72 -2.46 -17.25
N SER A 289 -26.94 -1.84 -18.12
CA SER A 289 -25.75 -1.09 -17.71
C SER A 289 -26.12 0.22 -17.01
N LEU A 290 -27.16 0.92 -17.47
CA LEU A 290 -27.67 2.13 -16.85
C LEU A 290 -28.20 1.85 -15.44
N GLU A 291 -29.02 0.81 -15.27
CA GLU A 291 -29.54 0.37 -13.96
C GLU A 291 -28.42 0.11 -12.94
N LYS A 292 -27.31 -0.50 -13.36
CA LYS A 292 -26.15 -0.72 -12.48
C LYS A 292 -25.52 0.59 -12.01
N LEU A 293 -25.42 1.60 -12.88
CA LEU A 293 -24.91 2.92 -12.53
C LEU A 293 -25.86 3.68 -11.60
N GLU A 294 -27.17 3.60 -11.85
CA GLU A 294 -28.18 4.18 -10.96
C GLU A 294 -28.17 3.53 -9.57
N SER A 295 -27.89 2.22 -9.51
CA SER A 295 -27.85 1.46 -8.26
C SER A 295 -26.80 1.95 -7.26
N VAL A 296 -25.80 2.70 -7.72
CA VAL A 296 -24.73 3.30 -6.90
C VAL A 296 -25.30 4.37 -5.95
N PHE A 297 -26.42 4.99 -6.31
CA PHE A 297 -27.06 6.02 -5.51
C PHE A 297 -28.06 5.39 -4.54
N ALA A 298 -27.68 5.28 -3.26
CA ALA A 298 -28.49 4.68 -2.20
C ALA A 298 -29.96 5.14 -2.15
N ASN A 299 -30.20 6.44 -2.31
CA ASN A 299 -31.53 7.06 -2.28
C ASN A 299 -32.10 7.30 -3.68
N GLY A 300 -31.53 6.65 -4.70
CA GLY A 300 -31.81 6.89 -6.10
C GLY A 300 -31.13 8.15 -6.65
N CYS A 301 -31.32 8.40 -7.95
CA CYS A 301 -30.77 9.54 -8.66
C CYS A 301 -31.83 10.24 -9.52
N GLU A 302 -31.55 11.47 -9.90
CA GLU A 302 -32.21 12.17 -11.00
C GLU A 302 -31.46 11.88 -12.30
N VAL A 303 -32.20 11.57 -13.36
CA VAL A 303 -31.65 11.29 -14.69
C VAL A 303 -31.95 12.46 -15.61
N GLU A 304 -30.91 13.14 -16.07
CA GLU A 304 -30.99 14.23 -17.05
C GLU A 304 -30.32 13.78 -18.35
N LYS A 305 -31.05 13.83 -19.46
CA LYS A 305 -30.50 13.58 -20.80
C LYS A 305 -30.24 14.90 -21.50
N THR A 306 -28.99 15.11 -21.90
CA THR A 306 -28.55 16.26 -22.72
C THR A 306 -28.24 15.78 -24.14
N GLU A 307 -27.94 16.70 -25.05
CA GLU A 307 -27.51 16.36 -26.42
C GLU A 307 -26.22 15.53 -26.48
N THR A 308 -25.41 15.55 -25.41
CA THR A 308 -24.06 14.93 -25.43
C THR A 308 -23.82 13.89 -24.34
N SER A 309 -24.70 13.82 -23.34
CA SER A 309 -24.49 12.98 -22.14
C SER A 309 -25.80 12.60 -21.45
N ILE A 310 -25.82 11.44 -20.81
CA ILE A 310 -26.76 11.09 -19.74
C ILE A 310 -26.10 11.46 -18.42
N ILE A 311 -26.78 12.21 -17.56
CA ILE A 311 -26.26 12.66 -16.26
C ILE A 311 -27.12 12.05 -15.17
N LEU A 312 -26.49 11.28 -14.29
CA LEU A 312 -27.08 10.77 -13.05
C LEU A 312 -26.64 11.68 -11.91
N LYS A 313 -27.57 12.32 -11.21
CA LYS A 313 -27.29 13.17 -10.04
C LYS A 313 -27.93 12.59 -8.79
N LYS A 314 -27.19 12.58 -7.68
CA LYS A 314 -27.73 12.16 -6.38
C LYS A 314 -28.91 13.05 -5.98
N LYS A 315 -29.98 12.44 -5.46
CA LYS A 315 -31.12 13.14 -4.85
C LYS A 315 -30.76 13.76 -3.50
#